data_AF-A0AAV7VE46-F1
#
_entry.id   AF-A0AAV7VE46-F1
#
_cell.length_a   1.000
_cell.length_b   1.000
_cell.length_c   1.000
_cell.angle_alpha   90.00
_cell.angle_beta   90.00
_cell.angle_gamma   90.00
#
_symmetry.space_group_name_H-M   'P 1'
#
loop_
_entity.id
_entity.type
_entity.pdbx_description
1 polymer ?
#
loop_
_entity_poly.entity_id
_entity_poly.type
_entity_poly.pdbx_seq_one_letter_code
_entity_poly.pdbx_strand_id
1 'polypeptide(L)'
;MRRLNHYILSKLIHCVKFCGAFELALGGHDETEESLNPGVFRGLVDFVSSIDSAMEAHLKSATVFKGTSKTIQNELLDCMLEVTRETIVQQLRSTDYLAFESDDTTDVSTKTQSVLVFRFIDGNSKVVERFHCFSYLKDSSADRISAAILNELNLILPERRGKEKLIAQSYDGASVMRGASGGVKKLIRELYPNAHYLHCYAHQLNLIMEQAALKISRVRMFSKELGGISAFFSRSPKRTEVLDSGKKNTKRVCNSLELHQSSYQYNSRTQR
;
A
#
# COMPACT_ATOMS: atom_id res chain seq x y z
N MET A 1 3.06 -2.84 -39.73
CA MET A 1 2.40 -2.00 -38.72
C MET A 1 2.21 -2.73 -37.38
N ARG A 2 1.45 -3.84 -37.30
CA ARG A 2 1.18 -4.55 -36.02
C ARG A 2 2.44 -5.03 -35.25
N ARG A 3 3.43 -5.61 -35.95
CA ARG A 3 4.70 -6.05 -35.33
C ARG A 3 5.53 -4.89 -34.75
N LEU A 4 5.53 -3.75 -35.44
CA LEU A 4 6.26 -2.55 -34.99
C LEU A 4 5.59 -1.98 -33.72
N ASN A 5 4.26 -1.88 -33.67
CA ASN A 5 3.56 -1.39 -32.49
C ASN A 5 3.81 -2.29 -31.25
N HIS A 6 3.81 -3.61 -31.42
CA HIS A 6 4.15 -4.54 -30.34
C HIS A 6 5.60 -4.37 -29.87
N TYR A 7 6.54 -4.14 -30.80
CA TYR A 7 7.93 -3.89 -30.48
C TYR A 7 8.11 -2.62 -29.65
N ILE A 8 7.51 -1.50 -30.09
CA ILE A 8 7.53 -0.23 -29.36
C ILE A 8 6.91 -0.38 -27.97
N LEU A 9 5.74 -1.02 -27.87
CA LEU A 9 5.07 -1.25 -26.60
C LEU A 9 5.94 -2.05 -25.63
N SER A 10 6.65 -3.07 -26.12
CA SER A 10 7.60 -3.82 -25.31
C SER A 10 8.71 -2.92 -24.75
N LYS A 11 9.25 -1.98 -25.53
CA LYS A 11 10.26 -1.02 -25.04
C LYS A 11 9.70 -0.11 -23.94
N LEU A 12 8.48 0.39 -24.12
CA LEU A 12 7.82 1.21 -23.10
C LEU A 12 7.60 0.43 -21.81
N ILE A 13 7.15 -0.82 -21.89
CA ILE A 13 7.01 -1.71 -20.73
C ILE A 13 8.36 -1.94 -20.05
N HIS A 14 9.46 -2.08 -20.80
CA HIS A 14 10.80 -2.17 -20.21
C HIS A 14 11.18 -0.90 -19.44
N CYS A 15 10.84 0.29 -19.93
CA CYS A 15 11.05 1.54 -19.19
C CYS A 15 10.23 1.57 -17.90
N VAL A 16 8.95 1.17 -17.93
CA VAL A 16 8.11 1.08 -16.72
C VAL A 16 8.70 0.08 -15.71
N LYS A 17 9.10 -1.10 -16.18
CA LYS A 17 9.75 -2.13 -15.34
C LYS A 17 11.04 -1.63 -14.72
N PHE A 18 11.84 -0.86 -15.47
CA PHE A 18 13.04 -0.23 -14.94
C PHE A 18 12.68 0.75 -13.82
N CYS A 19 11.74 1.67 -14.04
CA CYS A 19 11.31 2.60 -12.99
C CYS A 19 10.84 1.84 -11.74
N GLY A 20 10.01 0.80 -11.90
CA GLY A 20 9.55 -0.02 -10.79
C GLY A 20 10.68 -0.76 -10.05
N ALA A 21 11.65 -1.33 -10.78
CA ALA A 21 12.76 -2.08 -10.18
C ALA A 21 13.73 -1.21 -9.37
N PHE A 22 13.81 0.09 -9.69
CA PHE A 22 14.66 1.06 -9.02
C PHE A 22 13.88 2.04 -8.13
N GLU A 23 12.59 1.79 -7.89
CA GLU A 23 11.70 2.64 -7.07
C GLU A 23 11.65 4.11 -7.54
N LEU A 24 11.74 4.31 -8.86
CA LEU A 24 11.73 5.63 -9.48
C LEU A 24 10.30 6.05 -9.81
N ALA A 25 9.99 7.32 -9.52
CA ALA A 25 8.75 7.93 -9.98
C ALA A 25 8.71 7.93 -11.51
N LEU A 26 7.59 7.48 -12.08
CA LEU A 26 7.39 7.51 -13.54
C LEU A 26 7.29 8.96 -14.04
N GLY A 27 6.42 9.74 -13.38
CA GLY A 27 6.09 11.09 -13.80
C GLY A 27 6.95 12.20 -13.21
N GLY A 28 7.02 13.31 -13.94
CA GLY A 28 7.64 14.57 -13.54
C GLY A 28 6.61 15.56 -13.00
N HIS A 29 7.10 16.60 -12.30
CA HIS A 29 6.26 17.72 -11.85
C HIS A 29 5.74 18.53 -13.06
N ASP A 30 6.55 18.61 -14.10
CA ASP A 30 6.26 19.18 -15.40
C ASP A 30 6.70 18.16 -16.46
N GLU A 31 5.81 17.81 -17.39
CA GLU A 31 6.06 16.82 -18.46
C GLU A 31 5.81 17.41 -19.85
N THR A 32 5.84 18.75 -19.94
CA THR A 32 5.81 19.46 -21.22
C THR A 32 7.07 19.17 -22.04
N GLU A 33 6.99 19.35 -23.36
CA GLU A 33 8.11 19.05 -24.27
C GLU A 33 9.32 19.98 -23.99
N GLU A 34 9.07 21.16 -23.43
CA GLU A 34 10.08 22.15 -23.06
C GLU A 34 10.65 21.94 -21.64
N SER A 35 10.15 20.94 -20.90
CA SER A 35 10.57 20.74 -19.52
C SER A 35 12.02 20.30 -19.44
N LEU A 36 12.78 20.93 -18.53
CA LEU A 36 14.16 20.53 -18.22
C LEU A 36 14.22 19.20 -17.44
N ASN A 37 13.11 18.77 -16.84
CA ASN A 37 12.99 17.51 -16.12
C ASN A 37 11.61 16.89 -16.33
N PRO A 38 11.36 16.28 -17.52
CA PRO A 38 10.06 15.74 -17.89
C PRO A 38 9.68 14.45 -17.15
N GLY A 39 10.44 14.04 -16.13
CA GLY A 39 10.26 12.79 -15.40
C GLY A 39 11.14 11.64 -15.91
N VAL A 40 11.38 10.66 -15.03
CA VAL A 40 12.31 9.55 -15.28
C VAL A 40 11.84 8.69 -16.44
N PHE A 41 10.54 8.39 -16.52
CA PHE A 41 10.00 7.57 -17.59
C PHE A 41 10.28 8.19 -18.96
N ARG A 42 10.02 9.50 -19.10
CA ARG A 42 10.26 10.21 -20.36
C ARG A 42 11.74 10.24 -20.72
N GLY A 43 12.60 10.56 -19.75
CA GLY A 43 14.05 10.51 -19.94
C GLY A 43 14.57 9.14 -20.38
N LEU A 44 14.01 8.04 -19.84
CA LEU A 44 14.35 6.68 -20.28
C LEU A 44 13.85 6.39 -21.69
N VAL A 45 12.64 6.82 -22.05
CA VAL A 45 12.14 6.68 -23.42
C VAL A 45 13.02 7.44 -24.41
N ASP A 46 13.44 8.66 -24.07
CA ASP A 46 14.33 9.47 -24.91
C ASP A 46 15.71 8.81 -25.03
N PHE A 47 16.26 8.28 -23.93
CA PHE A 47 17.50 7.49 -23.96
C PHE A 47 17.37 6.24 -24.86
N VAL A 48 16.29 5.45 -24.72
CA VAL A 48 16.05 4.28 -25.57
C VAL A 48 15.93 4.69 -27.03
N SER A 49 15.31 5.83 -27.33
CA SER A 49 15.21 6.35 -28.69
C SER A 49 16.57 6.73 -29.29
N SER A 50 17.53 7.19 -28.47
CA SER A 50 18.88 7.53 -28.94
C SER A 50 19.71 6.31 -29.38
N ILE A 51 19.31 5.10 -28.97
CA ILE A 51 20.01 3.84 -29.27
C ILE A 51 19.17 2.84 -30.08
N ASP A 52 17.89 3.13 -30.32
CA ASP A 52 16.96 2.28 -31.07
C ASP A 52 16.29 3.10 -32.16
N SER A 53 16.73 2.90 -33.41
CA SER A 53 16.24 3.66 -34.57
C SER A 53 14.75 3.44 -34.86
N ALA A 54 14.18 2.29 -34.48
CA ALA A 54 12.75 2.05 -34.62
C ALA A 54 11.96 2.87 -33.60
N MET A 55 12.48 3.00 -32.37
CA MET A 55 11.90 3.87 -31.35
C MET A 55 12.01 5.35 -31.74
N GLU A 56 13.17 5.79 -32.25
CA GLU A 56 13.37 7.15 -32.75
C GLU A 56 12.38 7.49 -33.87
N ALA A 57 12.28 6.63 -34.88
CA ALA A 57 11.36 6.81 -36.00
C ALA A 57 9.91 6.86 -35.52
N HIS A 58 9.54 6.00 -34.55
CA HIS A 58 8.20 6.00 -33.97
C HIS A 58 7.89 7.33 -33.26
N LEU A 59 8.77 7.83 -32.38
CA LEU A 59 8.53 9.07 -31.65
C LEU A 59 8.41 10.29 -32.56
N LYS A 60 9.14 10.30 -33.69
CA LYS A 60 9.09 11.39 -34.69
C LYS A 60 7.86 11.33 -35.59
N SER A 61 7.38 10.13 -35.93
CA SER A 61 6.33 9.96 -36.95
C SER A 61 4.95 9.64 -36.39
N ALA A 62 4.85 9.15 -35.15
CA ALA A 62 3.59 8.74 -34.57
C ALA A 62 2.69 9.93 -34.22
N THR A 63 1.50 9.96 -34.83
CA THR A 63 0.49 11.00 -34.60
C THR A 63 -0.60 10.56 -33.61
N VAL A 64 -0.85 9.25 -33.50
CA VAL A 64 -1.94 8.69 -32.68
C VAL A 64 -1.45 8.15 -31.34
N PHE A 65 -0.35 7.40 -31.34
CA PHE A 65 0.21 6.79 -30.14
C PHE A 65 1.72 7.03 -30.10
N LYS A 66 2.18 7.96 -29.26
CA LYS A 66 3.61 8.11 -28.94
C LYS A 66 4.04 7.25 -27.75
N GLY A 67 3.08 6.81 -26.93
CA GLY A 67 3.35 5.96 -25.77
C GLY A 67 3.88 6.68 -24.53
N THR A 68 3.94 8.01 -24.54
CA THR A 68 4.65 8.79 -23.51
C THR A 68 3.77 9.65 -22.62
N SER A 69 2.49 9.81 -22.93
CA SER A 69 1.58 10.62 -22.12
C SER A 69 1.25 9.94 -20.78
N LYS A 70 0.90 10.73 -19.76
CA LYS A 70 0.45 10.23 -18.46
C LYS A 70 -0.69 9.21 -18.58
N THR A 71 -1.65 9.46 -19.47
CA THR A 71 -2.78 8.56 -19.71
C THR A 71 -2.31 7.18 -20.15
N ILE A 72 -1.41 7.11 -21.15
CA ILE A 72 -0.88 5.83 -21.62
C ILE A 72 -0.01 5.16 -20.57
N GLN A 73 0.78 5.92 -19.79
CA GLN A 73 1.55 5.36 -18.69
C GLN A 73 0.65 4.67 -17.66
N ASN A 74 -0.49 5.28 -17.30
CA ASN A 74 -1.46 4.69 -16.39
C ASN A 74 -2.16 3.47 -16.99
N GLU A 75 -2.58 3.53 -18.27
CA GLU A 75 -3.17 2.37 -18.95
C GLU A 75 -2.19 1.19 -19.01
N LEU A 76 -0.91 1.46 -19.26
CA LEU A 76 0.15 0.45 -19.22
C LEU A 76 0.30 -0.17 -17.83
N LEU A 77 0.28 0.65 -16.78
CA LEU A 77 0.32 0.17 -15.40
C LEU A 77 -0.90 -0.69 -15.06
N ASP A 78 -2.09 -0.29 -15.49
CA ASP A 78 -3.32 -1.04 -15.26
C ASP A 78 -3.27 -2.41 -15.94
N CYS A 79 -2.84 -2.47 -17.21
CA CYS A 79 -2.63 -3.74 -17.92
C CYS A 79 -1.56 -4.61 -17.25
N MET A 80 -0.44 -4.02 -16.83
CA MET A 80 0.63 -4.75 -16.13
C MET A 80 0.15 -5.29 -14.79
N LEU A 81 -0.65 -4.51 -14.06
CA LEU A 81 -1.27 -4.91 -12.80
C LEU A 81 -2.24 -6.06 -13.02
N GLU A 82 -3.10 -6.00 -14.05
CA GLU A 82 -4.05 -7.05 -14.39
C GLU A 82 -3.34 -8.39 -14.65
N VAL A 83 -2.34 -8.40 -15.54
CA VAL A 83 -1.53 -9.60 -15.85
C VAL A 83 -0.83 -10.14 -14.60
N THR A 84 -0.31 -9.25 -13.74
CA THR A 84 0.35 -9.64 -12.49
C THR A 84 -0.65 -10.26 -11.51
N ARG A 85 -1.84 -9.65 -11.36
CA ARG A 85 -2.90 -10.17 -10.49
C ARG A 85 -3.40 -11.53 -10.96
N GLU A 86 -3.60 -11.71 -12.26
CA GLU A 86 -3.97 -13.01 -12.83
C GLU A 86 -2.93 -14.08 -12.49
N THR A 87 -1.65 -13.77 -12.65
CA THR A 87 -0.54 -14.67 -12.32
C THR A 87 -0.54 -15.03 -10.83
N ILE A 88 -0.73 -14.04 -9.94
CA ILE A 88 -0.81 -14.27 -8.49
C ILE A 88 -2.02 -15.14 -8.14
N VAL A 89 -3.19 -14.85 -8.70
CA VAL A 89 -4.41 -15.64 -8.47
C VAL A 89 -4.21 -17.09 -8.91
N GLN A 90 -3.56 -17.33 -10.05
CA GLN A 90 -3.22 -18.68 -10.50
C GLN A 90 -2.29 -19.40 -9.51
N GLN A 91 -1.26 -18.71 -9.00
CA GLN A 91 -0.36 -19.26 -7.97
C GLN A 91 -1.13 -19.64 -6.69
N LEU A 92 -1.98 -18.74 -6.20
CA LEU A 92 -2.82 -18.95 -5.00
C LEU A 92 -3.83 -20.08 -5.17
N ARG A 93 -4.35 -20.28 -6.38
CA ARG A 93 -5.25 -21.41 -6.66
C ARG A 93 -4.50 -22.74 -6.70
N SER A 94 -3.26 -22.73 -7.19
CA SER A 94 -2.43 -23.93 -7.33
C SER A 94 -1.80 -24.44 -6.03
N THR A 95 -1.55 -23.55 -5.05
CA THR A 95 -0.96 -23.94 -3.76
C THR A 95 -1.96 -24.71 -2.88
N ASP A 96 -1.44 -25.56 -2.00
CA ASP A 96 -2.25 -26.34 -1.06
C ASP A 96 -2.79 -25.48 0.08
N TYR A 97 -1.94 -24.58 0.58
CA TYR A 97 -2.26 -23.73 1.72
C TYR A 97 -1.74 -22.31 1.52
N LEU A 98 -2.49 -21.35 2.04
CA LEU A 98 -2.12 -19.95 2.02
C LEU A 98 -2.54 -19.24 3.31
N ALA A 99 -1.88 -18.15 3.58
CA ALA A 99 -2.20 -17.17 4.59
C ALA A 99 -2.40 -15.81 3.92
N PHE A 100 -3.18 -14.93 4.55
CA PHE A 100 -3.18 -13.53 4.17
C PHE A 100 -2.69 -12.66 5.33
N GLU A 101 -2.06 -11.55 4.96
CA GLU A 101 -1.61 -10.49 5.83
C GLU A 101 -2.31 -9.20 5.39
N SER A 102 -2.76 -8.41 6.36
CA SER A 102 -3.45 -7.16 6.12
C SER A 102 -2.94 -6.09 7.08
N ASP A 103 -2.79 -4.88 6.59
CA ASP A 103 -2.42 -3.72 7.39
C ASP A 103 -3.17 -2.50 6.91
N ASP A 104 -3.57 -1.66 7.85
CA ASP A 104 -4.36 -0.46 7.57
C ASP A 104 -3.46 0.77 7.62
N THR A 105 -3.49 1.55 6.55
CA THR A 105 -2.82 2.84 6.48
C THR A 105 -3.84 3.95 6.27
N THR A 106 -3.54 5.13 6.77
CA THR A 106 -4.32 6.35 6.51
C THR A 106 -3.49 7.25 5.62
N ASP A 107 -3.99 7.53 4.42
CA ASP A 107 -3.31 8.40 3.48
C ASP A 107 -3.40 9.88 3.90
N VAL A 108 -2.63 10.72 3.21
CA VAL A 108 -2.56 12.17 3.46
C VAL A 108 -3.90 12.89 3.28
N SER A 109 -4.87 12.26 2.62
CA SER A 109 -6.24 12.76 2.45
C SER A 109 -7.21 12.22 3.49
N THR A 110 -6.68 11.66 4.58
CA THR A 110 -7.37 11.03 5.71
C THR A 110 -8.25 9.84 5.35
N LYS A 111 -7.97 9.21 4.20
CA LYS A 111 -8.70 8.01 3.76
C LYS A 111 -7.95 6.77 4.22
N THR A 112 -8.69 5.85 4.82
CA THR A 112 -8.13 4.56 5.26
C THR A 112 -8.12 3.57 4.09
N GLN A 113 -6.98 2.92 3.90
CA GLN A 113 -6.80 1.85 2.92
C GLN A 113 -6.17 0.66 3.62
N SER A 114 -6.65 -0.53 3.29
CA SER A 114 -6.10 -1.78 3.79
C SER A 114 -5.29 -2.46 2.71
N VAL A 115 -4.04 -2.81 2.97
CA VAL A 115 -3.26 -3.65 2.06
C VAL A 115 -3.65 -5.11 2.27
N LEU A 116 -3.73 -5.89 1.20
CA LEU A 116 -3.88 -7.34 1.27
C LEU A 116 -2.69 -8.01 0.58
N VAL A 117 -1.97 -8.82 1.34
CA VAL A 117 -0.82 -9.61 0.89
C VAL A 117 -1.11 -11.08 1.16
N PHE A 118 -0.77 -11.95 0.22
CA PHE A 118 -0.87 -13.39 0.43
C PHE A 118 0.51 -14.02 0.60
N ARG A 119 0.59 -14.97 1.51
CA ARG A 119 1.77 -15.74 1.82
C ARG A 119 1.49 -17.23 1.63
N PHE A 120 2.32 -17.90 0.85
CA PHE A 120 2.15 -19.31 0.52
C PHE A 120 3.47 -19.98 0.16
N ILE A 121 3.44 -21.29 -0.04
CA ILE A 121 4.58 -22.07 -0.53
C ILE A 121 4.38 -22.28 -2.03
N ASP A 122 5.38 -21.89 -2.82
CA ASP A 122 5.36 -22.08 -4.28
C ASP A 122 5.75 -23.50 -4.70
N GLY A 123 5.68 -23.78 -6.00
CA GLY A 123 6.04 -25.11 -6.56
C GLY A 123 7.50 -25.51 -6.35
N ASN A 124 8.38 -24.59 -5.92
CA ASN A 124 9.78 -24.86 -5.59
C ASN A 124 10.01 -24.98 -4.08
N SER A 125 8.93 -25.16 -3.30
CA SER A 125 8.97 -25.21 -1.84
C SER A 125 9.54 -23.95 -1.18
N LYS A 126 9.43 -22.79 -1.83
CA LYS A 126 9.86 -21.51 -1.26
C LYS A 126 8.68 -20.76 -0.68
N VAL A 127 8.91 -20.10 0.45
CA VAL A 127 7.96 -19.15 1.01
C VAL A 127 7.93 -17.92 0.11
N VAL A 128 6.73 -17.54 -0.32
CA VAL A 128 6.51 -16.43 -1.23
C VAL A 128 5.43 -15.53 -0.67
N GLU A 129 5.67 -14.22 -0.75
CA GLU A 129 4.71 -13.16 -0.42
C GLU A 129 4.34 -12.42 -1.71
N ARG A 130 3.04 -12.15 -1.88
CA ARG A 130 2.47 -11.48 -3.06
C ARG A 130 1.47 -10.42 -2.62
N PHE A 131 1.79 -9.16 -2.91
CA PHE A 131 0.82 -8.07 -2.84
C PHE A 131 -0.33 -8.34 -3.82
N HIS A 132 -1.57 -8.24 -3.34
CA HIS A 132 -2.76 -8.47 -4.17
C HIS A 132 -3.48 -7.18 -4.52
N CYS A 133 -3.81 -6.35 -3.52
CA CYS A 133 -4.48 -5.07 -3.74
C CYS A 133 -4.41 -4.16 -2.52
N PHE A 134 -4.76 -2.89 -2.76
CA PHE A 134 -5.28 -2.00 -1.73
C PHE A 134 -6.81 -2.07 -1.77
N SER A 135 -7.41 -2.29 -0.60
CA SER A 135 -8.84 -2.20 -0.39
C SER A 135 -9.19 -0.86 0.23
N TYR A 136 -9.98 -0.07 -0.48
CA TYR A 136 -10.46 1.21 0.02
C TYR A 136 -11.58 1.02 1.04
N LEU A 137 -11.38 1.50 2.26
CA LEU A 137 -12.36 1.37 3.34
C LEU A 137 -13.04 2.72 3.57
N LYS A 138 -14.36 2.79 3.31
CA LYS A 138 -15.17 3.98 3.61
C LYS A 138 -15.35 4.21 5.11
N ASP A 139 -15.35 3.13 5.87
CA ASP A 139 -15.38 3.13 7.33
C ASP A 139 -14.54 1.94 7.85
N SER A 140 -14.05 2.06 9.08
CA SER A 140 -13.19 1.08 9.74
C SER A 140 -13.97 0.13 10.65
N SER A 141 -15.22 -0.19 10.32
CA SER A 141 -15.97 -1.21 11.05
C SER A 141 -15.52 -2.62 10.68
N ALA A 142 -15.66 -3.57 11.62
CA ALA A 142 -15.28 -4.95 11.40
C ALA A 142 -16.07 -5.58 10.24
N ASP A 143 -17.34 -5.22 10.08
CA ASP A 143 -18.20 -5.70 8.99
C ASP A 143 -17.70 -5.22 7.63
N ARG A 144 -17.28 -3.96 7.49
CA ARG A 144 -16.74 -3.47 6.21
C ARG A 144 -15.39 -4.06 5.86
N ILE A 145 -14.49 -4.13 6.83
CA ILE A 145 -13.16 -4.71 6.63
C ILE A 145 -13.29 -6.18 6.24
N SER A 146 -14.07 -6.95 7.00
CA SER A 146 -14.31 -8.36 6.69
C SER A 146 -14.98 -8.53 5.34
N ALA A 147 -16.02 -7.76 5.01
CA ALA A 147 -16.67 -7.85 3.70
C ALA A 147 -15.70 -7.58 2.54
N ALA A 148 -14.81 -6.59 2.67
CA ALA A 148 -13.81 -6.30 1.65
C ALA A 148 -12.81 -7.45 1.47
N ILE A 149 -12.27 -7.99 2.56
CA ILE A 149 -11.37 -9.15 2.53
C ILE A 149 -12.10 -10.37 1.94
N LEU A 150 -13.34 -10.63 2.37
CA LEU A 150 -14.13 -11.77 1.91
C LEU A 150 -14.46 -11.68 0.42
N ASN A 151 -14.72 -10.48 -0.11
CA ASN A 151 -14.93 -10.28 -1.54
C ASN A 151 -13.67 -10.69 -2.34
N GLU A 152 -12.49 -10.25 -1.92
CA GLU A 152 -11.24 -10.64 -2.57
C GLU A 152 -10.96 -12.14 -2.43
N LEU A 153 -11.18 -12.72 -1.24
CA LEU A 153 -11.03 -14.15 -1.01
C LEU A 153 -11.98 -14.98 -1.89
N ASN A 154 -13.22 -14.54 -2.09
CA ASN A 154 -14.18 -15.22 -2.95
C ASN A 154 -13.75 -15.20 -4.43
N LEU A 155 -13.07 -14.15 -4.90
CA LEU A 155 -12.51 -14.10 -6.25
C LEU A 155 -11.35 -15.09 -6.43
N ILE A 156 -10.54 -15.27 -5.38
CA ILE A 156 -9.36 -16.14 -5.42
C ILE A 156 -9.75 -17.61 -5.21
N LEU A 157 -10.61 -17.87 -4.23
CA LEU A 157 -11.02 -19.19 -3.72
C LEU A 157 -12.54 -19.39 -3.84
N PRO A 158 -13.12 -19.39 -5.05
CA PRO A 158 -14.57 -19.45 -5.24
C PRO A 158 -15.19 -20.79 -4.84
N GLU A 159 -14.41 -21.87 -4.86
CA GLU A 159 -14.89 -23.22 -4.57
C GLU A 159 -14.94 -23.50 -3.07
N ARG A 160 -15.89 -24.35 -2.63
CA ARG A 160 -15.98 -24.78 -1.22
C ARG A 160 -14.66 -25.37 -0.70
N ARG A 161 -13.95 -26.16 -1.50
CA ARG A 161 -12.64 -26.72 -1.15
C ARG A 161 -11.56 -25.66 -1.01
N GLY A 162 -11.68 -24.53 -1.70
CA GLY A 162 -10.77 -23.39 -1.55
C GLY A 162 -10.76 -22.83 -0.13
N LYS A 163 -11.89 -22.93 0.60
CA LYS A 163 -11.99 -22.41 1.97
C LYS A 163 -11.12 -23.15 2.99
N GLU A 164 -10.81 -24.41 2.74
CA GLU A 164 -9.94 -25.21 3.61
C GLU A 164 -8.45 -24.86 3.44
N LYS A 165 -8.09 -24.23 2.32
CA LYS A 165 -6.71 -23.81 1.99
C LYS A 165 -6.22 -22.62 2.82
N LEU A 166 -7.14 -21.77 3.28
CA LEU A 166 -6.76 -20.60 4.08
C LEU A 166 -6.49 -21.01 5.52
N ILE A 167 -5.23 -21.00 5.92
CA ILE A 167 -4.77 -21.50 7.24
C ILE A 167 -4.40 -20.40 8.23
N ALA A 168 -4.20 -19.17 7.75
CA ALA A 168 -3.91 -18.05 8.64
C ALA A 168 -4.41 -16.71 8.10
N GLN A 169 -4.74 -15.83 9.04
CA GLN A 169 -5.09 -14.44 8.84
C GLN A 169 -4.24 -13.60 9.79
N SER A 170 -3.47 -12.65 9.28
CA SER A 170 -2.57 -11.84 10.11
C SER A 170 -2.80 -10.35 9.91
N TYR A 171 -2.91 -9.63 11.01
CA TYR A 171 -3.08 -8.18 11.07
C TYR A 171 -2.90 -7.69 12.52
N ASP A 172 -3.08 -6.40 12.76
CA ASP A 172 -2.89 -5.79 14.06
C ASP A 172 -3.88 -6.25 15.14
N GLY A 173 -3.60 -5.84 16.37
CA GLY A 173 -4.37 -6.22 17.55
C GLY A 173 -5.55 -5.32 17.88
N ALA A 174 -5.96 -4.43 16.98
CA ALA A 174 -7.03 -3.49 17.25
C ALA A 174 -8.32 -4.22 17.63
N SER A 175 -9.16 -3.59 18.47
CA SER A 175 -10.39 -4.22 18.97
C SER A 175 -11.34 -4.61 17.83
N VAL A 176 -11.43 -3.80 16.78
CA VAL A 176 -12.15 -4.08 15.53
C VAL A 176 -11.62 -5.33 14.84
N MET A 177 -10.31 -5.56 14.87
CA MET A 177 -9.66 -6.66 14.17
C MET A 177 -9.74 -7.97 14.98
N ARG A 178 -9.40 -7.91 16.27
CA ARG A 178 -9.24 -9.07 17.17
C ARG A 178 -10.50 -9.42 17.98
N GLY A 179 -11.49 -8.52 18.03
CA GLY A 179 -12.66 -8.61 18.91
C GLY A 179 -13.36 -9.97 18.91
N ALA A 180 -13.64 -10.52 20.10
CA ALA A 180 -14.16 -11.87 20.27
C ALA A 180 -15.63 -12.02 19.82
N SER A 181 -16.44 -10.96 19.93
CA SER A 181 -17.88 -11.00 19.67
C SER A 181 -18.32 -10.38 18.33
N GLY A 182 -17.36 -10.00 17.47
CA GLY A 182 -17.66 -9.37 16.18
C GLY A 182 -16.47 -8.73 15.47
N GLY A 183 -15.24 -9.07 15.87
CA GLY A 183 -14.06 -8.57 15.16
C GLY A 183 -13.84 -9.31 13.84
N VAL A 184 -13.04 -8.72 12.95
CA VAL A 184 -12.68 -9.29 11.64
C VAL A 184 -12.23 -10.75 11.78
N LYS A 185 -11.44 -11.05 12.82
CA LYS A 185 -10.97 -12.41 13.14
C LYS A 185 -12.08 -13.43 13.15
N LYS A 186 -13.18 -13.10 13.85
CA LYS A 186 -14.30 -14.02 14.02
C LYS A 186 -15.04 -14.16 12.70
N LEU A 187 -15.35 -13.05 12.03
CA LEU A 187 -16.11 -13.02 10.79
C LEU A 187 -15.43 -13.79 9.65
N ILE A 188 -14.10 -13.64 9.50
CA ILE A 188 -13.34 -14.44 8.55
C ILE A 188 -13.36 -15.92 8.92
N ARG A 189 -13.17 -16.24 10.21
CA ARG A 189 -13.09 -17.63 10.69
C ARG A 189 -14.43 -18.38 10.58
N GLU A 190 -15.56 -17.69 10.63
CA GLU A 190 -16.88 -18.29 10.39
C GLU A 190 -17.00 -18.87 8.98
N LEU A 191 -16.33 -18.26 7.99
CA LEU A 191 -16.32 -18.72 6.60
C LEU A 191 -15.09 -19.56 6.25
N TYR A 192 -13.97 -19.35 6.93
CA TYR A 192 -12.70 -20.06 6.74
C TYR A 192 -12.24 -20.64 8.08
N PRO A 193 -12.75 -21.83 8.49
CA PRO A 193 -12.56 -22.36 9.84
C PRO A 193 -11.09 -22.62 10.22
N ASN A 194 -10.25 -22.90 9.22
CA ASN A 194 -8.82 -23.14 9.37
C ASN A 194 -7.99 -21.85 9.44
N ALA A 195 -8.57 -20.68 9.18
CA ALA A 195 -7.85 -19.41 9.16
C ALA A 195 -7.51 -18.94 10.59
N HIS A 196 -6.38 -19.37 11.12
CA HIS A 196 -5.92 -18.99 12.45
C HIS A 196 -5.45 -17.53 12.47
N TYR A 197 -5.93 -16.78 13.45
CA TYR A 197 -5.48 -15.40 13.65
C TYR A 197 -4.06 -15.35 14.24
N LEU A 198 -3.18 -14.64 13.54
CA LEU A 198 -1.82 -14.33 13.96
C LEU A 198 -1.69 -12.83 14.20
N HIS A 199 -1.46 -12.46 15.46
CA HIS A 199 -1.26 -11.07 15.82
C HIS A 199 0.07 -10.56 15.27
N CYS A 200 0.07 -9.42 14.59
CA CYS A 200 1.27 -8.78 14.07
C CYS A 200 2.34 -8.63 15.17
N TYR A 201 3.47 -9.34 15.02
CA TYR A 201 4.57 -9.29 15.99
C TYR A 201 5.24 -7.93 16.08
N ALA A 202 5.33 -7.19 14.97
CA ALA A 202 5.86 -5.82 15.00
C ALA A 202 4.98 -4.92 15.87
N HIS A 203 3.66 -5.04 15.74
CA HIS A 203 2.72 -4.32 16.58
C HIS A 203 2.83 -4.75 18.06
N GLN A 204 2.91 -6.05 18.33
CA GLN A 204 3.10 -6.56 19.70
C GLN A 204 4.39 -6.05 20.35
N LEU A 205 5.49 -6.10 19.61
CA LEU A 205 6.78 -5.61 20.09
C LEU A 205 6.70 -4.12 20.42
N ASN A 206 6.09 -3.33 19.53
CA ASN A 206 5.91 -1.90 19.75
C ASN A 206 5.10 -1.63 21.04
N LEU A 207 3.99 -2.35 21.26
CA LEU A 207 3.19 -2.23 22.49
C LEU A 207 3.97 -2.60 23.75
N ILE A 208 4.79 -3.65 23.69
CA ILE A 208 5.65 -4.06 24.82
C ILE A 208 6.68 -2.98 25.12
N MET A 209 7.35 -2.46 24.10
CA MET A 209 8.35 -1.41 24.23
C MET A 209 7.75 -0.12 24.80
N GLU A 210 6.58 0.29 24.32
CA GLU A 210 5.86 1.43 24.86
C GLU A 210 5.52 1.24 26.34
N GLN A 211 4.95 0.09 26.71
CA GLN A 211 4.60 -0.20 28.10
C GLN A 211 5.83 -0.22 29.01
N ALA A 212 6.94 -0.80 28.56
CA ALA A 212 8.20 -0.84 29.29
C ALA A 212 8.77 0.58 29.47
N ALA A 213 8.79 1.39 28.41
CA ALA A 213 9.23 2.78 28.45
C ALA A 213 8.41 3.61 29.44
N LEU A 214 7.09 3.42 29.49
CA LEU A 214 6.20 4.12 30.41
C LEU A 214 6.42 3.75 31.89
N LYS A 215 7.12 2.65 32.20
CA LYS A 215 7.55 2.36 33.57
C LYS A 215 8.70 3.27 34.03
N ILE A 216 9.52 3.78 33.10
CA ILE A 216 10.61 4.70 33.41
C ILE A 216 10.04 6.11 33.61
N SER A 217 10.08 6.61 34.85
CA SER A 217 9.47 7.90 35.21
C SER A 217 9.92 9.09 34.37
N ARG A 218 11.22 9.17 34.03
CA ARG A 218 11.76 10.23 33.18
C ARG A 218 11.16 10.19 31.77
N VAL A 219 11.10 9.01 31.16
CA VAL A 219 10.53 8.82 29.82
C VAL A 219 9.03 9.12 29.83
N ARG A 220 8.30 8.62 30.82
CA ARG A 220 6.86 8.90 30.98
C ARG A 220 6.57 10.40 31.12
N MET A 221 7.38 11.14 31.90
CA MET A 221 7.22 12.58 32.06
C MET A 221 7.48 13.32 30.75
N PHE A 222 8.60 12.99 30.08
CA PHE A 222 8.95 13.53 28.77
C PHE A 222 7.85 13.29 27.72
N SER A 223 7.33 12.07 27.61
CA SER A 223 6.23 11.75 26.68
C SER A 223 4.95 12.53 27.00
N LYS A 224 4.64 12.76 28.29
CA LYS A 224 3.49 13.59 28.69
C LYS A 224 3.66 15.05 28.28
N GLU A 225 4.85 15.62 28.47
CA GLU A 225 5.15 17.00 28.07
C GLU A 225 5.02 17.17 26.55
N LEU A 226 5.61 16.26 25.77
CA LEU A 226 5.46 16.25 24.31
C LEU A 226 3.99 16.13 23.87
N GLY A 227 3.22 15.23 24.50
CA GLY A 227 1.79 15.10 24.26
C GLY A 227 1.01 16.37 24.61
N GLY A 228 1.42 17.07 25.67
CA GLY A 228 0.85 18.35 26.09
C GLY A 228 1.05 19.45 25.05
N ILE A 229 2.21 19.52 24.40
CA ILE A 229 2.48 20.48 23.31
C ILE A 229 1.55 20.20 22.12
N SER A 230 1.45 18.94 21.68
CA SER A 230 0.56 18.56 20.58
C SER A 230 -0.92 18.89 20.90
N ALA A 231 -1.37 18.56 22.11
CA ALA A 231 -2.72 18.85 22.58
C ALA A 231 -2.99 20.36 22.72
N PHE A 232 -1.99 21.16 23.08
CA PHE A 232 -2.11 22.61 23.11
C PHE A 232 -2.48 23.14 21.73
N PHE A 233 -1.76 22.76 20.67
CA PHE A 233 -2.07 23.23 19.32
C PHE A 233 -3.41 22.68 18.80
N SER A 234 -3.63 21.36 18.88
CA SER A 234 -4.81 20.71 18.26
C SER A 234 -6.16 21.13 18.86
N ARG A 235 -6.18 21.65 20.08
CA ARG A 235 -7.41 22.10 20.76
C ARG A 235 -7.87 23.50 20.35
N SER A 236 -7.17 24.22 19.48
CA SER A 236 -7.62 25.55 19.00
C SER A 236 -7.29 25.74 17.53
N PRO A 237 -8.30 25.98 16.68
CA PRO A 237 -8.08 26.31 15.26
C PRO A 237 -7.11 27.48 15.07
N LYS A 238 -7.19 28.51 15.92
CA LYS A 238 -6.29 29.67 15.90
C LYS A 238 -4.83 29.29 16.18
N ARG A 239 -4.60 28.34 17.09
CA ARG A 239 -3.24 27.86 17.39
C ARG A 239 -2.72 26.95 16.29
N THR A 240 -3.56 26.10 15.71
CA THR A 240 -3.21 25.27 14.55
C THR A 240 -2.82 26.14 13.35
N GLU A 241 -3.57 27.22 13.07
CA GLU A 241 -3.25 28.15 11.99
C GLU A 241 -1.90 28.86 12.19
N VAL A 242 -1.58 29.27 13.41
CA VAL A 242 -0.25 29.81 13.76
C VAL A 242 0.85 28.77 13.56
N LEU A 243 0.59 27.52 13.94
CA LEU A 243 1.54 26.42 13.72
C LEU A 243 1.77 26.21 12.22
N ASP A 244 0.71 26.11 11.42
CA ASP A 244 0.79 25.84 9.98
C ASP A 244 1.41 27.00 9.18
N SER A 245 1.17 28.24 9.58
CA SER A 245 1.87 29.40 9.02
C SER A 245 3.36 29.40 9.36
N GLY A 246 3.75 28.95 10.55
CA GLY A 246 5.15 28.76 10.94
C GLY A 246 5.87 27.64 10.17
N LYS A 247 5.18 26.56 9.81
CA LYS A 247 5.73 25.44 9.02
C LYS A 247 6.24 25.87 7.65
N LYS A 248 5.62 26.90 7.04
CA LYS A 248 6.07 27.46 5.74
C LYS A 248 7.46 28.12 5.82
N ASN A 249 7.91 28.50 7.02
CA ASN A 249 9.20 29.17 7.25
C ASN A 249 10.33 28.24 7.74
N THR A 250 10.05 26.96 8.05
CA THR A 250 11.08 26.00 8.51
C THR A 250 10.88 24.60 7.91
N LYS A 251 11.66 24.28 6.88
CA LYS A 251 11.59 23.04 6.07
C LYS A 251 11.88 21.71 6.79
N ARG A 252 12.04 21.64 8.13
CA ARG A 252 12.76 20.49 8.75
C ARG A 252 12.19 19.81 10.00
N VAL A 253 10.97 20.08 10.48
CA VAL A 253 10.51 19.51 11.79
C VAL A 253 9.16 18.76 11.74
N CYS A 254 8.45 18.68 10.61
CA CYS A 254 7.02 18.34 10.65
C CYS A 254 6.62 16.87 10.75
N ASN A 255 7.48 15.89 10.40
CA ASN A 255 7.02 14.50 10.32
C ASN A 255 6.78 13.84 11.69
N SER A 256 7.28 14.41 12.79
CA SER A 256 7.21 13.77 14.11
C SER A 256 5.89 14.05 14.88
N LEU A 257 5.15 15.10 14.53
CA LEU A 257 3.90 15.47 15.23
C LEU A 257 2.67 14.73 14.68
N GLU A 258 2.64 14.44 13.38
CA GLU A 258 1.58 13.65 12.75
C GLU A 258 1.65 12.18 13.19
N LEU A 259 2.86 11.59 13.23
CA LEU A 259 3.08 10.23 13.73
C LEU A 259 2.63 10.06 15.19
N HIS A 260 2.79 11.09 16.03
CA HIS A 260 2.38 11.03 17.44
C HIS A 260 0.86 11.16 17.64
N GLN A 261 0.15 11.91 16.79
CA GLN A 261 -1.31 11.98 16.84
C GLN A 261 -1.96 10.68 16.35
N SER A 262 -1.41 10.06 15.30
CA SER A 262 -1.87 8.76 14.79
C SER A 262 -1.66 7.64 15.81
N SER A 263 -0.50 7.59 16.47
CA SER A 263 -0.20 6.57 17.49
C SER A 263 -0.96 6.79 18.81
N TYR A 264 -1.19 8.03 19.26
CA TYR A 264 -2.03 8.31 20.44
C TYR A 264 -3.54 8.08 20.19
N GLN A 265 -4.05 8.42 19.01
CA GLN A 265 -5.45 8.13 18.65
C GLN A 265 -5.68 6.62 18.43
N TYR A 266 -4.69 5.92 17.89
CA TYR A 266 -4.71 4.47 17.78
C TYR A 266 -4.72 3.80 19.17
N ASN A 267 -3.81 4.19 20.09
CA ASN A 267 -3.73 3.59 21.43
C ASN A 267 -4.90 3.92 22.36
N SER A 268 -5.57 5.06 22.18
CA SER A 268 -6.76 5.40 22.98
C SER A 268 -8.04 4.71 22.51
N ARG A 269 -8.07 4.18 21.27
CA ARG A 269 -9.18 3.40 20.71
C ARG A 269 -9.03 1.90 20.93
N THR A 270 -7.82 1.39 21.13
CA THR A 270 -7.55 -0.05 21.35
C THR A 270 -7.62 -0.48 22.83
N GLN A 271 -7.75 0.46 23.77
CA GLN A 271 -7.90 0.20 25.22
C GLN A 271 -9.36 0.24 25.74
N ARG A 272 -10.37 0.21 24.85
CA ARG A 272 -11.77 0.00 25.24
C ARG A 272 -12.36 -1.23 24.58
#